data_AF-A0A679FFQ9-F1
#
_entry.id   AF-A0A679FFQ9-F1
#
_cell.length_a   1.000
_cell.length_b   1.000
_cell.length_c   1.000
_cell.angle_alpha   90.00
_cell.angle_beta   90.00
_cell.angle_gamma   90.00
#
_symmetry.space_group_name_H-M   'P 1'
#
loop_
_entity.id
_entity.type
_entity.pdbx_description
1 polymer ?
#
loop_
_entity_poly.entity_id
_entity_poly.type
_entity_poly.pdbx_seq_one_letter_code
_entity_poly.pdbx_strand_id
1 'polypeptide(L)'
;MISLINPILAASFLVLQAGGAGSFTPVRPIEGYKCLRVHIPEERRFDPSAVPLVFAAPTEASKLIGHSGVAAFVKWPLNEVDGFVEIIWGDHGIKAWIHKDVLRPWRTKWTPPGPASECIPTLMSNGMIGIGNAIPYKHQ
;
A
#
# COMPACT_ATOMS: atom_id res chain seq x y z
N MET A 1 60.74 42.49 7.58
CA MET A 1 59.29 42.24 7.55
C MET A 1 58.94 41.66 6.19
N ILE A 2 58.78 40.34 6.09
CA ILE A 2 58.35 39.66 4.86
C ILE A 2 57.16 38.81 5.27
N SER A 3 55.98 39.19 4.76
CA SER A 3 54.71 38.54 5.05
C SER A 3 54.50 37.39 4.07
N LEU A 4 54.56 36.15 4.55
CA LEU A 4 54.23 34.95 3.79
C LEU A 4 52.74 34.66 3.98
N ILE A 5 51.95 34.86 2.94
CA ILE A 5 50.57 34.39 2.86
C ILE A 5 50.56 33.37 1.71
N ASN A 6 50.23 32.11 2.00
CA ASN A 6 49.77 31.21 0.95
C ASN A 6 48.63 30.31 1.43
N PRO A 7 47.63 30.08 0.56
CA PRO A 7 46.28 29.71 0.95
C PRO A 7 46.14 28.22 1.16
N ILE A 8 45.46 27.84 2.24
CA ILE A 8 45.03 26.46 2.48
C ILE A 8 43.85 26.20 1.53
N LEU A 9 44.10 25.41 0.48
CA LEU A 9 43.06 24.82 -0.38
C LEU A 9 42.24 23.82 0.46
N ALA A 10 41.08 24.26 0.95
CA ALA A 10 40.08 23.37 1.54
C ALA A 10 39.33 22.63 0.40
N ALA A 11 39.73 21.39 0.13
CA ALA A 11 39.00 20.50 -0.76
C ALA A 11 37.71 20.03 -0.06
N SER A 12 36.58 20.68 -0.33
CA SER A 12 35.27 20.22 0.11
C SER A 12 34.88 18.96 -0.66
N PHE A 13 35.04 17.79 -0.03
CA PHE A 13 34.49 16.53 -0.51
C PHE A 13 32.96 16.58 -0.40
N LEU A 14 32.29 16.83 -1.54
CA LEU A 14 30.86 16.58 -1.70
C LEU A 14 30.62 15.07 -1.70
N VAL A 15 30.29 14.51 -0.53
CA VAL A 15 29.78 13.16 -0.42
C VAL A 15 28.37 13.15 -1.04
N LEU A 16 28.27 12.71 -2.30
CA LEU A 16 26.98 12.33 -2.88
C LEU A 16 26.49 11.10 -2.12
N GLN A 17 25.61 11.30 -1.13
CA GLN A 17 24.80 10.19 -0.62
C GLN A 17 23.82 9.81 -1.73
N ALA A 18 24.15 8.76 -2.49
CA ALA A 18 23.18 8.04 -3.29
C ALA A 18 22.20 7.37 -2.32
N GLY A 19 21.07 8.03 -2.05
CA GLY A 19 19.93 7.43 -1.37
C GLY A 19 19.37 6.31 -2.24
N GLY A 20 19.86 5.08 -2.03
CA GLY A 20 19.29 3.89 -2.67
C GLY A 20 17.93 3.61 -2.06
N ALA A 21 16.86 3.96 -2.77
CA ALA A 21 15.56 3.37 -2.50
C ALA A 21 15.72 1.85 -2.69
N GLY A 22 15.71 1.10 -1.58
CA GLY A 22 15.80 -0.35 -1.63
C GLY A 22 14.60 -0.91 -2.39
N SER A 23 14.81 -1.37 -3.62
CA SER A 23 13.78 -2.10 -4.36
C SER A 23 13.55 -3.45 -3.70
N PHE A 24 12.38 -3.65 -3.11
CA PHE A 24 11.97 -4.95 -2.58
C PHE A 24 11.37 -5.81 -3.70
N THR A 25 11.70 -7.10 -3.69
CA THR A 25 11.20 -8.04 -4.70
C THR A 25 10.01 -8.83 -4.15
N PRO A 26 8.98 -9.11 -4.98
CA PRO A 26 7.90 -10.01 -4.60
C PRO A 26 8.46 -11.42 -4.34
N VAL A 27 8.15 -12.03 -3.19
CA VAL A 27 8.60 -13.39 -2.85
C VAL A 27 7.50 -14.40 -3.15
N ARG A 28 6.29 -14.20 -2.61
CA ARG A 28 5.15 -15.10 -2.83
C ARG A 28 3.80 -14.43 -2.56
N PRO A 29 2.73 -14.83 -3.28
CA PRO A 29 1.38 -14.43 -2.94
C PRO A 29 0.99 -14.82 -1.50
N ILE A 30 0.05 -14.06 -0.92
CA ILE A 30 -0.58 -14.38 0.35
C ILE A 30 -1.86 -15.17 0.07
N GLU A 31 -1.79 -16.48 0.30
CA GLU A 31 -2.89 -17.40 0.04
C GLU A 31 -4.16 -17.07 0.84
N GLY A 32 -5.31 -17.24 0.18
CA GLY A 32 -6.61 -16.96 0.78
C GLY A 32 -6.90 -15.47 0.97
N TYR A 33 -6.22 -14.58 0.24
CA TYR A 33 -6.53 -13.15 0.20
C TYR A 33 -6.67 -12.66 -1.24
N LYS A 34 -7.55 -11.68 -1.44
CA LYS A 34 -7.72 -10.96 -2.71
C LYS A 34 -7.60 -9.46 -2.49
N CYS A 35 -7.13 -8.76 -3.51
CA CYS A 35 -7.09 -7.31 -3.47
C CYS A 35 -8.41 -6.72 -3.96
N LEU A 36 -9.01 -5.86 -3.14
CA LEU A 36 -10.15 -5.02 -3.53
C LEU A 36 -9.74 -3.56 -3.49
N ARG A 37 -10.34 -2.76 -4.37
CA ARG A 37 -10.11 -1.31 -4.42
C ARG A 37 -10.96 -0.65 -3.34
N VAL A 38 -10.32 0.20 -2.55
CA VAL A 38 -11.04 1.11 -1.65
C VAL A 38 -11.58 2.27 -2.49
N HIS A 39 -12.89 2.45 -2.44
CA HIS A 39 -13.59 3.49 -3.17
C HIS A 39 -13.71 4.74 -2.32
N ILE A 40 -13.05 5.80 -2.78
CA ILE A 40 -13.25 7.17 -2.32
C ILE A 40 -13.93 7.90 -3.49
N PRO A 41 -15.04 8.63 -3.27
CA PRO A 41 -15.65 9.45 -4.32
C PRO A 41 -14.63 10.44 -4.89
N GLU A 42 -14.66 10.68 -6.21
CA GLU A 42 -13.63 11.49 -6.89
C GLU A 42 -13.59 12.91 -6.33
N GLU A 43 -14.76 13.48 -6.02
CA GLU A 43 -14.93 14.79 -5.40
C GLU A 43 -14.29 14.89 -4.01
N ARG A 44 -13.99 13.76 -3.36
CA ARG A 44 -13.34 13.68 -2.05
C ARG A 44 -11.98 12.98 -2.08
N ARG A 45 -11.38 12.73 -3.25
CA ARG A 45 -10.11 11.97 -3.35
C ARG A 45 -8.93 12.61 -2.61
N PHE A 46 -8.99 13.92 -2.37
CA PHE A 46 -7.97 14.70 -1.66
C PHE A 46 -8.38 15.08 -0.24
N ASP A 47 -9.57 14.67 0.20
CA ASP A 47 -10.07 14.88 1.56
C ASP A 47 -9.58 13.72 2.44
N PRO A 48 -8.68 13.98 3.41
CA PRO A 48 -8.16 12.94 4.29
C PRO A 48 -9.26 12.28 5.14
N SER A 49 -10.37 13.00 5.41
CA SER A 49 -11.51 12.47 6.17
C SER A 49 -12.39 11.50 5.37
N ALA A 50 -12.24 11.48 4.04
CA ALA A 50 -12.96 10.57 3.17
C ALA A 50 -12.29 9.20 3.05
N VAL A 51 -11.09 9.02 3.62
CA VAL A 51 -10.39 7.75 3.65
C VAL A 51 -11.09 6.81 4.63
N PRO A 52 -11.56 5.63 4.20
CA PRO A 52 -12.29 4.73 5.08
C PRO A 52 -11.49 4.29 6.31
N LEU A 53 -12.22 4.14 7.42
CA LEU A 53 -11.67 3.72 8.70
C LEU A 53 -11.46 2.21 8.75
N VAL A 54 -10.46 1.79 9.52
CA VAL A 54 -10.09 0.39 9.75
C VAL A 54 -10.16 0.10 11.25
N PHE A 55 -10.86 -0.96 11.60
CA PHE A 55 -11.25 -1.30 12.96
C PHE A 55 -10.65 -2.62 13.43
N ALA A 56 -10.50 -2.80 14.75
CA ALA A 56 -9.95 -4.02 15.34
C ALA A 56 -10.94 -5.19 15.39
N ALA A 57 -12.25 -4.91 15.32
CA ALA A 57 -13.33 -5.89 15.28
C ALA A 57 -14.41 -5.43 14.27
N PRO A 58 -15.38 -6.28 13.86
CA PRO A 58 -16.42 -5.93 12.89
C PRO A 58 -17.52 -5.04 13.50
N THR A 59 -17.12 -3.91 14.08
CA THR A 59 -18.01 -2.92 14.67
C THR A 59 -17.30 -1.58 14.82
N GLU A 60 -18.02 -0.49 14.56
CA GLU A 60 -17.54 0.88 14.73
C GLU A 60 -17.24 1.22 16.20
N ALA A 61 -17.83 0.48 17.15
CA ALA A 61 -17.57 0.64 18.58
C ALA A 61 -16.20 0.07 19.01
N SER A 62 -15.52 -0.68 18.13
CA SER A 62 -14.22 -1.25 18.43
C SER A 62 -13.09 -0.23 18.27
N LYS A 63 -11.88 -0.62 18.71
CA LYS A 63 -10.70 0.22 18.56
C LYS A 63 -10.46 0.56 17.08
N LEU A 64 -10.36 1.86 16.78
CA LEU A 64 -9.84 2.35 15.50
C LEU A 64 -8.35 1.98 15.38
N ILE A 65 -8.01 1.21 14.36
CA ILE A 65 -6.63 0.85 14.00
C ILE A 65 -6.00 1.95 13.15
N GLY A 66 -6.76 2.52 12.21
CA GLY A 66 -6.25 3.56 11.33
C GLY A 66 -7.16 3.80 10.13
N HIS A 67 -6.57 4.23 9.03
CA HIS A 67 -7.26 4.50 7.76
C HIS A 67 -6.79 3.50 6.70
N SER A 68 -7.66 3.17 5.75
CA SER A 68 -7.35 2.24 4.65
C SER A 68 -6.48 2.90 3.57
N GLY A 69 -5.65 2.11 2.90
CA GLY A 69 -4.97 2.56 1.66
C GLY A 69 -5.90 2.53 0.44
N VAL A 70 -5.32 2.69 -0.76
CA VAL A 70 -6.05 2.56 -2.04
C VAL A 70 -6.51 1.12 -2.29
N ALA A 71 -5.80 0.16 -1.73
CA ALA A 71 -6.07 -1.26 -1.80
C ALA A 71 -6.36 -1.82 -0.40
N ALA A 72 -7.27 -2.80 -0.34
CA ALA A 72 -7.49 -3.63 0.83
C ALA A 72 -7.21 -5.10 0.47
N PHE A 73 -6.43 -5.79 1.31
CA PHE A 73 -6.16 -7.22 1.15
C PHE A 73 -7.17 -8.02 1.95
N VAL A 74 -8.23 -8.44 1.29
CA VAL A 74 -9.44 -9.00 1.89
C VAL A 74 -9.35 -10.51 1.95
N LYS A 75 -9.73 -11.10 3.09
CA LYS A 75 -9.80 -12.56 3.25
C LYS A 75 -10.77 -13.16 2.21
N TRP A 76 -10.38 -14.27 1.58
CA TRP A 76 -11.17 -14.97 0.56
C TRP A 76 -11.39 -16.46 0.90
N PRO A 77 -12.59 -17.03 0.68
CA PRO A 77 -13.82 -16.39 0.17
C PRO A 77 -14.29 -15.24 1.08
N LEU A 78 -14.96 -14.25 0.48
CA LEU A 78 -15.38 -13.04 1.19
C LEU A 78 -16.28 -13.45 2.37
N ASN A 79 -15.79 -13.20 3.59
CA ASN A 79 -16.57 -13.42 4.80
C ASN A 79 -17.01 -12.08 5.37
N GLU A 80 -18.31 -11.87 5.42
CA GLU A 80 -18.94 -10.66 5.93
C GLU A 80 -19.52 -10.90 7.32
N VAL A 81 -19.24 -9.99 8.25
CA VAL A 81 -19.76 -10.00 9.62
C VAL A 81 -20.25 -8.59 9.91
N ASP A 82 -21.56 -8.44 10.11
CA ASP A 82 -22.21 -7.16 10.45
C ASP A 82 -21.86 -5.99 9.50
N GLY A 83 -21.73 -6.27 8.19
CA GLY A 83 -21.38 -5.27 7.17
C GLY A 83 -19.87 -4.98 7.06
N PHE A 84 -19.04 -5.65 7.85
CA PHE A 84 -17.57 -5.58 7.77
C PHE A 84 -16.98 -6.81 7.10
N VAL A 85 -15.79 -6.66 6.54
CA VAL A 85 -15.00 -7.78 6.02
C VAL A 85 -13.60 -7.77 6.64
N GLU A 86 -13.06 -8.97 6.84
CA GLU A 86 -11.71 -9.15 7.35
C GLU A 86 -10.66 -8.77 6.30
N ILE A 87 -9.68 -7.98 6.72
CA ILE A 87 -8.54 -7.58 5.91
C ILE A 87 -7.23 -7.86 6.64
N ILE A 88 -6.16 -7.96 5.86
CA ILE A 88 -4.81 -7.71 6.34
C ILE A 88 -4.51 -6.22 6.16
N TRP A 89 -4.10 -5.57 7.25
CA TRP A 89 -3.76 -4.15 7.30
C TRP A 89 -2.34 -3.90 7.83
N GLY A 90 -1.70 -2.88 7.28
CA GLY A 90 -0.34 -2.49 7.62
C GLY A 90 0.73 -3.46 7.13
N ASP A 91 1.99 -3.03 7.26
CA ASP A 91 3.12 -3.74 6.66
C ASP A 91 3.42 -5.09 7.31
N HIS A 92 3.03 -5.26 8.58
CA HIS A 92 3.23 -6.48 9.36
C HIS A 92 2.06 -7.46 9.30
N GLY A 93 1.02 -7.14 8.54
CA GLY A 93 -0.07 -8.08 8.31
C GLY A 93 -1.08 -8.22 9.44
N ILE A 94 -1.45 -7.11 10.07
CA ILE A 94 -2.39 -7.11 11.20
C ILE A 94 -3.79 -7.46 10.68
N LYS A 95 -4.45 -8.41 11.35
CA LYS A 95 -5.87 -8.69 11.09
C LYS A 95 -6.71 -7.49 11.52
N ALA A 96 -7.53 -6.98 10.60
CA ALA A 96 -8.39 -5.82 10.84
C ALA A 96 -9.71 -5.96 10.07
N TRP A 97 -10.59 -4.96 10.24
CA TRP A 97 -11.93 -4.94 9.67
C TRP A 97 -12.21 -3.60 8.99
N ILE A 98 -12.90 -3.64 7.85
CA ILE A 98 -13.34 -2.47 7.09
C ILE A 98 -14.77 -2.69 6.63
N HIS A 99 -15.57 -1.63 6.49
CA HIS A 99 -16.90 -1.74 5.92
C HIS A 99 -16.84 -2.31 4.50
N LYS A 100 -17.71 -3.26 4.19
CA LYS A 100 -17.81 -3.85 2.85
C LYS A 100 -18.17 -2.83 1.77
N ASP A 101 -19.00 -1.84 2.12
CA ASP A 101 -19.57 -0.88 1.17
C ASP A 101 -18.55 0.08 0.56
N VAL A 102 -17.35 0.19 1.15
CA VAL A 102 -16.25 0.99 0.61
C VAL A 102 -15.38 0.19 -0.36
N LEU A 103 -15.67 -1.10 -0.57
CA LEU A 103 -14.86 -1.98 -1.42
C LEU A 103 -15.48 -2.17 -2.79
N ARG A 104 -14.64 -2.18 -3.82
CA ARG A 104 -15.01 -2.46 -5.21
C ARG A 104 -14.04 -3.49 -5.79
N PRO A 105 -14.47 -4.30 -6.78
CA PRO A 105 -13.55 -5.13 -7.54
C PRO A 105 -12.37 -4.31 -8.05
N TRP A 106 -11.16 -4.83 -7.86
CA TRP A 106 -9.97 -4.19 -8.38
C TRP A 106 -10.02 -4.21 -9.91
N ARG A 107 -10.08 -3.02 -10.51
CA ARG A 107 -10.01 -2.83 -11.96
C ARG A 107 -9.04 -1.68 -12.22
N THR A 108 -7.87 -1.98 -12.75
CA THR A 108 -7.00 -0.93 -13.29
C THR A 108 -7.61 -0.45 -14.59
N LYS A 109 -8.13 0.79 -14.61
CA LYS A 109 -8.33 1.52 -15.86
C LYS A 109 -6.95 2.01 -16.28
N TRP A 110 -6.24 1.27 -17.11
CA TRP A 110 -5.01 1.79 -17.70
C TRP A 110 -5.36 2.59 -18.95
N THR A 111 -4.92 3.85 -18.99
CA THR A 111 -4.83 4.64 -20.21
C THR A 111 -3.34 4.93 -20.40
N PRO A 112 -2.68 4.45 -21.48
CA PRO A 112 -3.22 3.72 -22.63
C PRO A 112 -3.76 2.32 -22.29
N PRO A 113 -4.63 1.71 -23.12
CA PRO A 113 -5.25 0.41 -22.85
C PRO A 113 -4.19 -0.69 -22.76
N GLY A 114 -3.88 -1.11 -21.54
CA GLY A 114 -3.14 -2.33 -21.23
C GLY A 114 -4.10 -3.43 -20.75
N PRO A 115 -3.64 -4.69 -20.65
CA PRO A 115 -4.42 -5.72 -19.97
C PRO A 115 -4.76 -5.21 -18.57
N ALA A 116 -6.04 -5.27 -18.19
CA ALA A 116 -6.44 -5.04 -16.79
C ALA A 116 -5.53 -5.90 -15.92
N SER A 117 -5.14 -5.41 -14.75
CA SER A 117 -4.13 -6.06 -13.93
C SER A 117 -4.66 -6.25 -12.53
N GLU A 118 -4.60 -7.48 -12.05
CA GLU A 118 -5.01 -7.80 -10.68
C GLU A 118 -3.90 -7.39 -9.72
N CYS A 119 -4.30 -6.72 -8.64
CA CYS A 119 -3.43 -6.55 -7.49
C CYS A 119 -3.39 -7.89 -6.74
N ILE A 120 -2.18 -8.39 -6.48
CA ILE A 120 -1.97 -9.65 -5.74
C ILE A 120 -1.28 -9.31 -4.42
N PRO A 121 -1.94 -9.51 -3.27
CA PRO A 121 -1.30 -9.37 -1.97
C PRO A 121 -0.10 -10.30 -1.89
N THR A 122 1.09 -9.77 -1.60
CA THR A 122 2.35 -10.49 -1.72
C THR A 122 3.23 -10.23 -0.50
N LEU A 123 3.89 -11.27 0.00
CA LEU A 123 5.01 -11.14 0.92
C LEU A 123 6.24 -10.68 0.13
N MET A 124 6.87 -9.59 0.58
CA MET A 124 8.03 -8.98 -0.05
C MET A 124 9.34 -9.50 0.56
N SER A 125 10.47 -9.27 -0.10
CA SER A 125 11.79 -9.76 0.33
C SER A 125 12.28 -9.20 1.67
N ASN A 126 11.69 -8.11 2.14
CA ASN A 126 11.94 -7.53 3.47
C ASN A 126 11.00 -8.09 4.57
N GLY A 127 10.16 -9.09 4.25
CA GLY A 127 9.20 -9.67 5.17
C GLY A 127 7.93 -8.83 5.39
N MET A 128 7.82 -7.66 4.75
CA MET A 128 6.62 -6.83 4.79
C MET A 128 5.62 -7.27 3.72
N ILE A 129 4.37 -6.90 3.92
CA ILE A 129 3.31 -7.14 2.94
C ILE A 129 3.26 -5.99 1.95
N GLY A 130 3.10 -6.32 0.66
CA GLY A 130 2.97 -5.35 -0.42
C GLY A 130 2.11 -5.85 -1.57
N ILE A 131 2.17 -5.12 -2.68
CA ILE A 131 1.54 -5.49 -3.95
C ILE A 131 2.62 -6.12 -4.83
N GLY A 132 2.42 -7.38 -5.23
CA GLY A 132 3.31 -8.06 -6.17
C GLY A 132 3.18 -7.54 -7.60
N ASN A 133 3.91 -8.14 -8.53
CA ASN A 133 3.74 -7.83 -9.95
C ASN A 133 2.29 -8.07 -10.37
N ALA A 134 1.65 -7.05 -10.93
CA ALA A 134 0.26 -7.13 -11.35
C ALA A 134 0.15 -8.13 -12.53
N ILE A 135 -0.63 -9.20 -12.36
CA ILE A 135 -0.83 -10.21 -13.41
C ILE A 135 -1.94 -9.72 -14.35
N PRO A 136 -1.84 -9.92 -15.68
CA PRO A 136 -2.94 -9.69 -16.60
C PRO A 136 -4.22 -10.40 -16.15
N TYR A 137 -5.29 -9.63 -15.99
CA TYR A 137 -6.65 -10.03 -15.67
C TYR A 137 -7.15 -11.00 -16.73
N LYS A 138 -7.46 -12.22 -16.32
CA LYS A 138 -8.14 -13.19 -17.19
C LYS A 138 -9.62 -13.09 -16.92
N HIS A 139 -10.39 -12.65 -17.93
CA HIS A 139 -11.84 -12.79 -17.90
C HIS A 139 -12.17 -14.28 -17.75
N GLN A 140 -12.69 -14.67 -16.59
CA GLN A 140 -13.33 -15.96 -16.36
C GLN A 140 -14.83 -15.74 -16.21
#